data_AF-A0A520BFQ2-F1
#
_entry.id   AF-A0A520BFQ2-F1
#
_cell.length_a   1.000
_cell.length_b   1.000
_cell.length_c   1.000
_cell.angle_alpha   90.00
_cell.angle_beta   90.00
_cell.angle_gamma   90.00
#
_symmetry.space_group_name_H-M   'P 1'
#
loop_
_entity.id
_entity.type
_entity.pdbx_description
1 polymer ?
#
loop_
_entity_poly.entity_id
_entity_poly.type
_entity_poly.pdbx_seq_one_letter_code
_entity_poly.pdbx_strand_id
1 'polypeptide(L)'
;NVRILGRKGVLVLNAVSEMKNIEKIKTSMRDVTGFTDFTSGNKYSDFNPSSDKVAEYGLTALILGGVGIASKTGLFAKLLVLLLAFKKILIFGALAIGGGVYKLFGKLKGSQA
;
A
#
# COMPACT_ATOMS: atom_id res chain seq x y z
N ASN A 1 -18.14 2.16 23.02
CA ASN A 1 -16.77 2.68 22.81
C ASN A 1 -16.92 4.06 22.22
N VAL A 2 -16.42 5.07 22.92
CA VAL A 2 -16.36 6.45 22.40
C VAL A 2 -14.90 6.84 22.23
N ARG A 3 -14.59 7.54 21.14
CA ARG A 3 -13.23 7.97 20.82
C ARG A 3 -13.21 9.47 20.63
N ILE A 4 -12.31 10.14 21.34
CA ILE A 4 -12.14 11.58 21.28
C ILE A 4 -10.81 11.85 20.58
N LEU A 5 -10.86 12.67 19.54
CA LEU A 5 -9.72 12.92 18.68
C LEU A 5 -8.83 14.01 19.29
N GLY A 6 -7.55 13.68 19.49
CA GLY A 6 -6.50 14.63 19.83
C GLY A 6 -5.57 14.85 18.65
N ARG A 7 -4.66 15.81 18.77
CA ARG A 7 -3.70 16.20 17.72
C ARG A 7 -2.79 15.05 17.27
N LYS A 8 -2.38 14.20 18.21
CA LYS A 8 -1.39 13.12 18.00
C LYS A 8 -1.94 11.71 18.25
N GLY A 9 -3.25 11.56 18.41
CA GLY A 9 -3.85 10.29 18.77
C GLY A 9 -5.30 10.41 19.18
N VAL A 10 -5.79 9.39 19.88
CA VAL A 10 -7.19 9.34 20.33
C VAL A 10 -7.27 8.88 21.78
N LEU A 11 -8.16 9.49 22.54
CA LEU A 11 -8.57 8.99 23.85
C LEU A 11 -9.75 8.05 23.65
N VAL A 12 -9.59 6.79 24.09
CA VAL A 12 -10.62 5.75 23.93
C VAL A 12 -11.30 5.52 25.27
N LEU A 13 -12.58 5.84 25.34
CA LEU A 13 -13.43 5.63 26.50
C LEU A 13 -14.27 4.37 26.29
N ASN A 14 -14.01 3.37 27.13
CA ASN A 14 -14.77 2.12 27.15
C ASN A 14 -15.58 2.04 28.43
N ALA A 15 -16.90 1.92 28.30
CA ALA A 15 -17.78 1.60 29.41
C ALA A 15 -18.04 0.09 29.44
N VAL A 16 -17.84 -0.52 30.60
CA VAL A 16 -18.09 -1.94 30.85
C VAL A 16 -19.27 -2.05 31.81
N SER A 17 -20.29 -2.81 31.43
CA SER A 17 -21.55 -2.91 32.16
C SER A 17 -22.34 -4.16 31.74
N GLU A 18 -23.33 -4.55 32.54
CA GLU A 18 -24.31 -5.57 32.19
C GLU A 18 -25.19 -5.16 31.00
N MET A 19 -25.60 -6.13 30.18
CA MET A 19 -26.34 -5.90 28.94
C MET A 19 -27.66 -5.12 29.15
N LYS A 20 -28.33 -5.37 30.28
CA LYS A 20 -29.60 -4.70 30.65
C LYS A 20 -29.48 -3.18 30.80
N ASN A 21 -28.27 -2.66 31.01
CA ASN A 21 -28.00 -1.25 31.28
C ASN A 21 -27.45 -0.49 30.06
N ILE A 22 -27.40 -1.11 28.88
CA ILE A 22 -26.69 -0.53 27.72
C ILE A 22 -27.27 0.80 27.25
N GLU A 23 -28.60 0.96 27.29
CA GLU A 23 -29.31 2.21 26.97
C GLU A 23 -28.91 3.34 27.94
N LYS A 24 -28.93 3.05 29.25
CA LYS A 24 -28.54 4.00 30.30
C LYS A 24 -27.07 4.42 30.15
N ILE A 25 -26.18 3.45 29.91
CA ILE A 25 -24.75 3.68 29.70
C ILE A 25 -24.53 4.58 28.47
N LYS A 26 -25.22 4.33 27.35
CA LYS A 26 -25.09 5.16 26.14
C LYS A 26 -25.41 6.63 26.43
N THR A 27 -26.48 6.88 27.16
CA THR A 27 -26.87 8.25 27.52
C THR A 27 -25.85 8.90 28.44
N SER A 28 -25.45 8.23 29.53
CA SER A 28 -24.46 8.78 30.47
C SER A 28 -23.08 8.97 29.85
N MET A 29 -22.69 8.13 28.88
CA MET A 29 -21.42 8.28 28.17
C MET A 29 -21.35 9.56 27.34
N ARG A 30 -22.50 10.11 26.91
CA ARG A 30 -22.54 11.41 26.22
C ARG A 30 -22.13 12.54 27.16
N ASP A 31 -22.58 12.49 28.40
CA ASP A 31 -22.21 13.49 29.41
C ASP A 31 -20.73 13.35 29.80
N VAL A 32 -20.25 12.10 29.94
CA VAL A 32 -18.82 11.81 30.22
C VAL A 32 -17.90 12.41 29.16
N THR A 33 -18.29 12.36 27.88
CA THR A 33 -17.46 12.92 26.80
C THR A 33 -17.31 14.44 26.87
N GLY A 34 -18.26 15.15 27.49
CA GLY A 34 -18.19 16.59 27.67
C GLY A 34 -17.19 17.03 28.75
N PHE A 35 -16.82 16.14 29.67
CA PHE A 35 -15.79 16.45 30.69
C PHE A 35 -14.36 16.19 30.22
N THR A 36 -14.22 15.49 29.10
CA THR A 36 -12.91 15.09 28.56
C THR A 36 -12.51 16.01 27.42
N ASP A 37 -11.75 17.05 27.77
CA ASP A 37 -11.17 18.00 26.82
C ASP A 37 -9.64 17.88 26.79
N PHE A 38 -9.05 18.01 25.61
CA PHE A 38 -7.59 18.08 25.46
C PHE A 38 -7.10 19.48 25.84
N THR A 39 -5.91 19.55 26.44
CA THR A 39 -5.24 20.83 26.70
C THR A 39 -4.91 21.56 25.40
N SER A 40 -4.78 22.89 25.48
CA SER A 40 -4.42 23.73 24.33
C SER A 40 -3.12 23.24 23.69
N GLY A 41 -3.10 23.15 22.35
CA GLY A 41 -2.00 22.61 21.55
C GLY A 41 -2.06 21.10 21.34
N ASN A 42 -2.95 20.37 22.02
CA ASN A 42 -3.17 18.93 21.87
C ASN A 42 -4.55 18.58 21.30
N LYS A 43 -5.41 19.56 21.01
CA LYS A 43 -6.72 19.31 20.40
C LYS A 43 -6.54 18.92 18.94
N TYR A 44 -7.47 18.13 18.40
CA TYR A 44 -7.45 17.78 16.97
C TYR A 44 -7.48 19.03 16.07
N SER A 45 -8.18 20.08 16.49
CA SER A 45 -8.21 21.39 15.81
C SER A 45 -6.86 22.09 15.77
N ASP A 46 -5.93 21.75 16.67
CA ASP A 46 -4.62 22.38 16.80
C ASP A 46 -3.57 21.71 15.89
N PHE A 47 -4.03 20.94 14.90
CA PHE A 47 -3.18 20.29 13.91
C PHE A 47 -2.35 21.32 13.15
N ASN A 48 -1.05 21.06 13.04
CA ASN A 48 -0.10 21.88 12.31
C ASN A 48 0.59 21.05 11.21
N PRO A 49 0.31 21.34 9.92
CA PRO A 49 0.85 20.57 8.80
C PRO A 49 2.38 20.63 8.67
N SER A 50 3.02 21.65 9.23
CA SER A 50 4.48 21.83 9.16
C SER A 50 5.24 21.04 10.22
N SER A 51 4.58 20.60 11.29
CA SER A 51 5.24 19.95 12.43
C SER A 51 4.66 18.59 12.80
N ASP A 52 3.40 18.32 12.45
CA ASP A 52 2.73 17.09 12.79
C ASP A 52 2.96 16.01 11.73
N LYS A 53 3.12 14.78 12.21
CA LYS A 53 3.36 13.63 11.35
C LYS A 53 2.08 13.27 10.58
N VAL A 54 2.08 13.57 9.29
CA VAL A 54 1.09 13.06 8.34
C VAL A 54 1.55 11.69 7.82
N ALA A 55 0.61 10.82 7.47
CA ALA A 55 0.95 9.57 6.82
C ALA A 55 1.69 9.85 5.50
N GLU A 56 2.89 9.29 5.35
CA GLU A 56 3.70 9.38 4.13
C GLU A 56 2.99 8.74 2.92
N TYR A 57 2.20 7.70 3.20
CA TYR A 57 1.38 7.01 2.22
C TYR A 57 -0.07 7.52 2.28
N GLY A 58 -0.48 8.21 1.22
CA GLY A 58 -1.87 8.63 1.04
C GLY A 58 -2.81 7.46 0.72
N LEU A 59 -4.11 7.74 0.69
CA LEU A 59 -5.15 6.75 0.35
C LEU A 59 -4.88 6.06 -1.00
N THR A 60 -4.35 6.79 -1.97
CA THR A 60 -3.94 6.25 -3.27
C THR A 60 -2.86 5.17 -3.13
N ALA A 61 -1.85 5.39 -2.30
CA ALA A 61 -0.81 4.40 -2.03
C ALA A 61 -1.36 3.17 -1.28
N LEU A 62 -2.33 3.36 -0.38
CA LEU A 62 -3.01 2.26 0.30
C LEU A 62 -3.84 1.40 -0.67
N ILE A 63 -4.63 2.04 -1.53
CA ILE A 63 -5.47 1.35 -2.52
C ILE A 63 -4.60 0.64 -3.55
N LEU A 64 -3.62 1.34 -4.14
CA LEU A 64 -2.73 0.75 -5.13
C LEU A 64 -1.81 -0.30 -4.50
N GLY A 65 -1.34 -0.10 -3.27
CA GLY A 65 -0.57 -1.08 -2.51
C GLY A 65 -1.36 -2.35 -2.21
N GLY A 66 -2.64 -2.21 -1.83
CA GLY A 66 -3.53 -3.34 -1.53
C GLY A 66 -4.10 -4.05 -2.75
N VAL A 67 -4.35 -3.37 -3.87
CA VAL A 67 -5.09 -3.92 -5.02
C VAL A 67 -4.20 -4.19 -6.25
N GLY A 68 -3.11 -3.44 -6.47
CA GLY A 68 -2.40 -3.48 -7.77
C GLY A 68 -0.90 -3.70 -7.72
N ILE A 69 -0.21 -3.12 -6.74
CA ILE A 69 1.26 -2.98 -6.79
C ILE A 69 1.93 -4.12 -6.02
N ALA A 70 1.52 -4.43 -4.78
CA ALA A 70 2.16 -5.50 -4.00
C ALA A 70 2.04 -6.89 -4.67
N SER A 71 0.94 -7.15 -5.38
CA SER A 71 0.61 -8.48 -5.90
C SER A 71 1.40 -8.85 -7.16
N LYS A 72 1.84 -7.87 -7.96
CA LYS A 72 2.47 -8.14 -9.28
C LYS A 72 3.89 -7.62 -9.40
N THR A 73 4.26 -6.53 -8.70
CA THR A 73 5.64 -6.02 -8.75
C THR A 73 6.64 -7.04 -8.22
N GLY A 74 6.29 -7.85 -7.21
CA GLY A 74 7.17 -8.90 -6.68
C GLY A 74 7.53 -9.97 -7.71
N LEU A 75 6.59 -10.38 -8.57
CA LEU A 75 6.85 -11.38 -9.62
C LEU A 75 7.67 -10.79 -10.75
N PHE A 76 7.30 -9.60 -11.25
CA PHE A 76 8.02 -8.95 -12.34
C PHE A 76 9.44 -8.51 -11.94
N ALA A 77 9.62 -8.01 -10.71
CA ALA A 77 10.95 -7.70 -10.18
C ALA A 77 11.83 -8.95 -10.10
N LYS A 78 11.29 -10.08 -9.60
CA LYS A 78 12.02 -11.35 -9.57
C LYS A 78 12.35 -11.86 -10.97
N LEU A 79 11.42 -11.75 -11.92
CA LEU A 79 11.66 -12.11 -13.32
C LEU A 79 12.74 -11.25 -13.96
N LEU A 80 12.74 -9.92 -13.73
CA LEU A 80 13.77 -9.04 -14.25
C LEU A 80 15.14 -9.35 -13.64
N VAL A 81 15.21 -9.61 -12.34
CA VAL A 81 16.45 -10.04 -11.68
C VAL A 81 16.94 -11.37 -12.24
N LEU A 82 16.03 -12.32 -12.52
CA LEU A 82 16.35 -13.59 -13.16
C LEU A 82 16.88 -13.39 -14.59
N LEU A 83 16.21 -12.60 -15.43
CA LEU A 83 16.69 -12.28 -16.78
C LEU A 83 18.07 -11.61 -16.74
N LEU A 84 18.30 -10.70 -15.81
CA LEU A 84 19.61 -10.05 -15.62
C LEU A 84 20.69 -11.07 -15.22
N ALA A 85 20.37 -12.05 -14.38
CA ALA A 85 21.28 -13.13 -14.01
C ALA A 85 21.64 -14.01 -15.23
N PHE A 86 20.68 -14.27 -16.12
CA PHE A 86 20.86 -15.08 -17.32
C PHE A 86 21.21 -14.28 -18.58
N LYS A 87 21.63 -13.01 -18.45
CA LYS A 87 21.86 -12.08 -19.58
C LYS A 87 22.75 -12.65 -20.68
N LYS A 88 23.80 -13.40 -20.33
CA LYS A 88 24.73 -13.98 -21.30
C LYS A 88 24.05 -15.07 -22.13
N ILE A 89 23.33 -15.98 -21.49
CA ILE A 89 22.60 -17.07 -22.16
C ILE A 89 21.49 -16.50 -23.05
N LEU A 90 20.83 -15.42 -22.60
CA LEU A 90 19.77 -14.76 -23.37
C LEU A 90 20.33 -14.08 -24.64
N ILE A 91 21.49 -13.42 -24.54
CA ILE A 91 22.18 -12.81 -25.69
C ILE A 91 22.67 -13.88 -26.68
N PHE A 92 23.37 -14.91 -26.20
CA PHE A 92 23.86 -15.98 -27.09
C PHE A 92 22.71 -16.78 -27.71
N GLY A 93 21.63 -17.03 -26.96
CA GLY A 93 20.41 -17.65 -27.47
C GLY A 93 19.72 -16.80 -28.55
N ALA A 94 19.60 -15.49 -28.34
CA ALA A 94 19.03 -14.58 -29.34
C ALA A 94 19.87 -14.53 -30.63
N LEU A 95 21.20 -14.52 -30.51
CA LEU A 95 22.11 -14.56 -31.66
C LEU A 95 22.03 -15.89 -32.41
N ALA A 96 21.93 -17.03 -31.71
CA ALA A 96 21.78 -18.35 -32.32
C ALA A 96 20.45 -18.48 -33.08
N ILE A 97 19.35 -18.01 -32.48
CA ILE A 97 18.02 -18.02 -33.12
C ILE A 97 17.98 -17.06 -34.30
N GLY A 98 18.46 -15.82 -34.13
CA GLY A 98 18.50 -14.82 -35.21
C GLY A 98 19.36 -15.28 -36.40
N GLY A 99 20.52 -15.89 -36.13
CA GLY A 99 21.38 -16.47 -37.16
C GLY A 99 20.75 -17.69 -37.84
N GLY A 100 20.07 -18.56 -37.09
CA GLY A 100 19.34 -19.70 -37.63
C GLY A 100 18.19 -19.31 -38.55
N VAL A 101 17.39 -18.32 -38.15
CA VAL A 101 16.29 -17.78 -38.94
C VAL A 101 16.82 -17.07 -40.20
N TYR A 102 17.85 -16.24 -40.09
CA TYR A 102 18.47 -15.58 -41.23
C TYR A 102 19.02 -16.60 -42.26
N LYS A 103 19.65 -17.67 -41.79
CA LYS A 103 20.16 -18.75 -42.65
C LYS A 103 19.05 -19.56 -43.33
N LEU A 104 17.92 -19.78 -42.65
CA LEU A 104 16.76 -20.47 -43.21
C LEU A 104 16.05 -19.62 -44.28
N PHE A 105 15.85 -18.33 -44.02
CA PHE A 105 15.28 -17.39 -45.00
C PHE A 105 16.24 -17.11 -46.18
N GLY A 106 17.55 -17.08 -45.95
CA GLY A 106 18.56 -16.97 -47.02
C GLY A 106 18.58 -18.19 -47.94
N LYS A 107 18.39 -19.41 -47.41
CA LYS A 107 18.27 -20.63 -48.23
C LYS A 107 17.00 -20.68 -49.07
N LEU A 108 15.88 -20.18 -48.56
CA LEU A 108 14.62 -20.09 -49.32
C LEU A 108 14.70 -19.10 -50.48
N LYS A 109 15.51 -18.04 -50.34
CA LYS A 109 15.73 -17.03 -51.39
C LYS A 109 16.81 -17.43 -52.41
N GLY A 110 17.63 -18.43 -52.10
CA GLY A 110 18.70 -18.97 -52.95
C GLY A 110 18.31 -20.16 -53.84
N SER A 111 17.03 -20.55 -53.87
CA SER A 111 16.50 -21.62 -54.73
C SER A 111 15.73 -21.05 -55.93
N GLN A 112 16.30 -20.05 -56.59
CA GLN A 112 15.92 -19.56 -57.92
C GLN A 112 17.22 -19.17 -58.65
N ALA A 113 17.97 -20.18 -59.07
CA ALA A 113 19.02 -20.09 -60.09
C ALA A 113 19.16 -21.47 -60.74
#